data_AF-A0A2G9C218-F1
#
_entry.id   AF-A0A2G9C218-F1
#
_cell.length_a   1.000
_cell.length_b   1.000
_cell.length_c   1.000
_cell.angle_alpha   90.00
_cell.angle_beta   90.00
_cell.angle_gamma   90.00
#
_symmetry.space_group_name_H-M   'P 1'
#
loop_
_entity.id
_entity.type
_entity.pdbx_description
1 polymer ?
#
loop_
_entity_poly.entity_id
_entity_poly.type
_entity_poly.pdbx_seq_one_letter_code
_entity_poly.pdbx_strand_id
1 'polypeptide(L)' 'MATRQTSMTRAKDSDRNDTCKVLDSAMAEGQLSMEEHRDRLSAAMKATTLGELADLVADLQNEA' A
#
# COMPACT_ATOMS: atom_id res chain seq x y z
N MET A 1 19.36 4.62 -17.96
CA MET A 1 18.34 3.56 -17.82
C MET A 1 17.98 3.47 -16.35
N ALA A 2 16.78 3.93 -15.97
CA ALA A 2 16.38 4.03 -14.57
C ALA A 2 16.12 2.62 -14.02
N THR A 3 16.89 2.23 -13.02
CA THR A 3 16.76 1.00 -12.28
C THR A 3 15.37 0.94 -11.63
N ARG A 4 14.41 0.23 -12.26
CA ARG A 4 13.21 -0.31 -11.61
C ARG A 4 13.63 -1.42 -10.63
N GLN A 5 14.49 -1.10 -9.67
CA GLN A 5 14.97 -2.02 -8.63
C GLN A 5 14.44 -1.54 -7.28
N THR A 6 13.13 -1.60 -7.10
CA THR A 6 12.50 -1.45 -5.78
C THR A 6 11.39 -2.46 -5.54
N SER A 7 10.82 -3.08 -6.57
CA SER A 7 9.78 -4.09 -6.44
C SER A 7 10.25 -5.36 -5.70
N MET A 8 11.55 -5.68 -5.74
CA MET A 8 12.15 -6.80 -5.00
C MET A 8 12.78 -6.38 -3.66
N THR A 9 12.73 -5.08 -3.31
CA THR A 9 13.26 -4.60 -2.03
C THR A 9 12.34 -5.04 -0.91
N ARG A 10 12.90 -5.63 0.14
CA ARG A 10 12.13 -6.09 1.31
C ARG A 10 11.47 -4.89 1.98
N ALA A 11 10.16 -5.00 2.21
CA ALA A 11 9.40 -4.01 2.96
C ALA A 11 9.84 -4.01 4.43
N LYS A 12 10.06 -2.82 5.00
CA LYS A 12 10.24 -2.62 6.42
C LYS A 12 8.89 -2.35 7.09
N ASP A 13 8.90 -2.41 8.42
CA ASP A 13 7.74 -2.08 9.23
C ASP A 13 7.28 -0.64 9.01
N SER A 14 8.22 0.28 8.74
CA SER A 14 7.91 1.66 8.34
C SER A 14 7.09 1.71 7.05
N ASP A 15 7.51 0.95 6.05
CA ASP A 15 6.86 0.96 4.73
C ASP A 15 5.45 0.36 4.81
N ARG A 16 5.27 -0.70 5.61
CA ARG A 16 3.96 -1.28 5.91
C ARG A 16 3.07 -0.27 6.64
N ASN A 17 3.61 0.41 7.65
CA ASN A 17 2.86 1.42 8.40
C ASN A 17 2.44 2.61 7.52
N ASP A 18 3.33 3.08 6.64
CA ASP A 18 3.00 4.17 5.72
C ASP A 18 1.94 3.75 4.70
N THR A 19 2.00 2.50 4.21
CA THR A 19 0.94 1.92 3.36
C THR A 19 -0.40 1.87 4.10
N CYS A 20 -0.41 1.43 5.37
CA CYS A 20 -1.62 1.43 6.19
C CYS A 20 -2.24 2.82 6.33
N LYS A 21 -1.42 3.86 6.55
CA LYS A 21 -1.92 5.25 6.62
C LYS A 21 -2.58 5.69 5.32
N VAL A 22 -1.99 5.35 4.16
CA VAL A 22 -2.58 5.66 2.85
C VAL A 22 -3.93 4.95 2.68
N LEU A 23 -4.02 3.68 3.07
CA LEU A 23 -5.28 2.93 3.05
C LEU A 23 -6.34 3.56 3.96
N ASP A 24 -5.96 3.98 5.17
CA ASP A 24 -6.85 4.67 6.12
C ASP A 24 -7.36 5.99 5.54
N SER A 25 -6.49 6.79 4.94
CA SER A 25 -6.87 8.04 4.26
C SER A 25 -7.83 7.79 3.10
N ALA A 26 -7.53 6.82 2.24
CA ALA A 26 -8.39 6.48 1.11
C ALA A 26 -9.77 5.94 1.54
N MET A 27 -9.84 5.21 2.65
CA MET A 27 -11.12 4.80 3.25
C MET A 27 -11.88 6.00 3.82
N ALA A 28 -11.20 6.92 4.49
CA ALA A 28 -11.82 8.15 5.01
C ALA A 28 -12.34 9.07 3.89
N GLU A 29 -11.66 9.11 2.75
CA GLU A 29 -12.10 9.83 1.54
C GLU A 29 -13.22 9.10 0.77
N GLY A 30 -13.56 7.87 1.16
CA GLY A 30 -14.60 7.06 0.52
C GLY A 30 -14.17 6.41 -0.79
N GLN A 31 -12.86 6.32 -1.06
CA GLN A 31 -12.31 5.56 -2.19
C GLN A 31 -12.37 4.05 -1.95
N LEU A 32 -12.32 3.64 -0.67
CA LEU A 32 -12.39 2.25 -0.25
C LEU A 32 -13.58 2.03 0.67
N SER A 33 -14.27 0.92 0.47
CA SER A 33 -15.21 0.40 1.47
C SER A 33 -14.47 -0.16 2.69
N MET A 34 -15.18 -0.30 3.82
CA MET A 34 -14.64 -0.91 5.04
C MET A 34 -14.15 -2.35 4.83
N GLU A 35 -14.78 -3.12 3.93
CA GLU A 35 -14.34 -4.48 3.62
C GLU A 35 -13.04 -4.48 2.81
N GLU A 36 -12.97 -3.67 1.75
CA GLU A 36 -11.75 -3.53 0.94
C GLU A 36 -10.59 -2.99 1.75
N HIS A 37 -10.84 -2.01 2.61
CA HIS A 37 -9.85 -1.47 3.54
C HIS A 37 -9.26 -2.58 4.42
N ARG A 38 -10.09 -3.41 5.05
CA ARG A 38 -9.64 -4.50 5.92
C ARG A 38 -8.81 -5.54 5.15
N ASP A 39 -9.25 -5.90 3.95
CA ASP A 39 -8.56 -6.88 3.12
C ASP A 39 -7.19 -6.35 2.66
N ARG A 40 -7.10 -5.09 2.26
CA ARG A 40 -5.84 -4.43 1.91
C ARG A 40 -4.93 -4.24 3.11
N LEU A 41 -5.47 -3.91 4.29
CA LEU A 41 -4.69 -3.82 5.52
C LEU A 41 -4.06 -5.17 5.88
N SER A 42 -4.82 -6.26 5.72
CA SER A 42 -4.29 -7.62 5.92
C SER A 42 -3.21 -7.97 4.90
N ALA A 43 -3.40 -7.58 3.63
CA ALA A 43 -2.40 -7.78 2.59
C ALA A 43 -1.13 -6.95 2.84
N ALA A 44 -1.24 -5.69 3.26
CA ALA A 44 -0.12 -4.83 3.60
C ALA A 44 0.70 -5.40 4.77
N MET A 45 0.04 -6.00 5.76
CA MET A 45 0.71 -6.68 6.88
C MET A 45 1.46 -7.95 6.46
N LYS A 46 0.99 -8.65 5.41
CA LYS A 46 1.61 -9.87 4.87
C LYS A 46 2.63 -9.59 3.75
N ALA A 47 2.61 -8.40 3.17
CA ALA A 47 3.53 -8.01 2.12
C ALA A 47 4.98 -8.10 2.62
N THR A 48 5.82 -8.71 1.80
CA THR A 48 7.24 -8.92 2.10
C THR A 48 8.11 -7.94 1.32
N THR A 49 7.57 -7.36 0.25
CA THR A 49 8.29 -6.47 -0.66
C THR A 49 7.60 -5.11 -0.82
N LEU A 50 8.39 -4.10 -1.17
CA LEU A 50 7.89 -2.76 -1.50
C LEU A 50 7.00 -2.77 -2.75
N GLY A 51 7.23 -3.71 -3.68
CA GLY A 51 6.36 -3.88 -4.86
C GLY A 51 4.94 -4.27 -4.47
N GLU A 52 4.82 -5.28 -3.60
CA GLU A 52 3.51 -5.72 -3.09
C GLU A 52 2.77 -4.61 -2.33
N LEU A 53 3.49 -3.78 -1.56
CA LEU A 53 2.89 -2.63 -0.89
C LEU A 53 2.43 -1.54 -1.87
N ALA A 54 3.26 -1.24 -2.87
CA ALA A 54 2.93 -0.25 -3.89
C ALA A 54 1.69 -0.67 -4.69
N ASP A 55 1.56 -1.96 -5.03
CA ASP A 55 0.41 -2.48 -5.79
C ASP A 55 -0.92 -2.33 -5.02
N LEU A 56 -0.90 -2.38 -3.68
CA LEU A 56 -2.11 -2.22 -2.84
C LEU A 56 -2.67 -0.79 -2.82
N VAL A 57 -1.84 0.19 -3.16
CA VAL A 57 -2.19 1.62 -3.18
C VAL A 57 -2.09 2.23 -4.59
N ALA A 58 -1.67 1.46 -5.59
CA ALA A 58 -1.44 1.94 -6.95
C ALA A 58 -2.75 2.31 -7.68
N ASP A 59 -3.87 1.73 -7.27
CA ASP A 59 -5.20 2.03 -7.80
C ASP A 59 -5.89 3.21 -7.11
N LEU A 60 -5.38 3.61 -5.94
CA LEU A 60 -5.91 4.74 -5.20
C LEU A 60 -5.52 6.04 -5.89
N GLN A 61 -6.46 6.98 -5.97
CA GLN A 61 -6.21 8.33 -6.45
C GLN A 61 -5.52 9.12 -5.34
N ASN A 62 -4.33 8.69 -4.92
CA ASN A 62 -3.51 9.51 -4.05
C ASN A 62 -2.86 10.57 -4.95
N GLU A 63 -3.39 11.81 -4.91
CA GLU A 63 -2.86 12.92 -5.69
C GLU A 63 -1.35 13.03 -5.45
N ALA A 64 -0.60 13.06 -6.56
CA ALA A 64 0.86 13.15 -6.58
C ALA A 64 1.39 14.43 -5.92
#